data_AF-A0AA42XSV3-F1
#
_entry.id   AF-A0AA42XSV3-F1
#
_cell.length_a   1.000
_cell.length_b   1.000
_cell.length_c   1.000
_cell.angle_alpha   90.00
_cell.angle_beta   90.00
_cell.angle_gamma   90.00
#
_symmetry.space_group_name_H-M   'P 1'
#
loop_
_entity.id
_entity.type
_entity.pdbx_description
1 polymer ?
#
loop_
_entity_poly.entity_id
_entity_poly.type
_entity_poly.pdbx_seq_one_letter_code
_entity_poly.pdbx_strand_id
1 'polypeptide(L)'
;MSQWSERILSHFTADLTRLWVACDPDDVLLDEKLLSELRSRGFEVMLYEDPFAFRAEYEERYRAAWDRGEAGPAPSLVLHLRSADANELPWDIVHHGRVVRLSLAELFPRLAYSAVQQVEPEHFAGLFHAHQTELQSARGENESKDFILEHVYQLAPRSIRNPVDFWRELLRMHFANRSLPPLFAEHAAGIVQGKGLFAGLPVATWLESKSALLRVVQDAWYRYLKTLGLD
;
A
#
# COMPACT_ATOMS: atom_id res chain seq x y z
N MET A 1 1.44 -13.56 12.95
CA MET A 1 1.08 -12.88 11.69
C MET A 1 0.99 -11.39 11.98
N SER A 2 1.04 -10.50 10.98
CA SER A 2 0.77 -9.08 11.24
C SER A 2 -0.73 -8.86 11.38
N GLN A 3 -1.14 -7.83 12.11
CA GLN A 3 -2.56 -7.43 12.20
C GLN A 3 -3.15 -7.11 10.82
N TRP A 4 -2.32 -6.66 9.87
CA TRP A 4 -2.69 -6.46 8.47
C TRP A 4 -3.09 -7.76 7.79
N SER A 5 -2.24 -8.78 7.85
CA SER A 5 -2.54 -10.08 7.26
C SER A 5 -3.76 -10.73 7.92
N GLU A 6 -3.87 -10.62 9.24
CA GLU A 6 -5.02 -11.11 10.00
C GLU A 6 -6.32 -10.38 9.59
N ARG A 7 -6.26 -9.06 9.35
CA ARG A 7 -7.39 -8.30 8.85
C ARG A 7 -7.91 -8.86 7.53
N ILE A 8 -7.03 -9.05 6.54
CA ILE A 8 -7.42 -9.58 5.22
C ILE A 8 -8.00 -11.00 5.36
N LEU A 9 -7.29 -11.88 6.07
CA LEU A 9 -7.71 -13.27 6.22
C LEU A 9 -9.01 -13.43 7.02
N SER A 10 -9.32 -12.51 7.93
CA SER A 10 -10.57 -12.54 8.72
C SER A 10 -11.84 -12.46 7.87
N HIS A 11 -11.73 -11.98 6.61
CA HIS A 11 -12.86 -11.96 5.69
C HIS A 11 -13.24 -13.34 5.16
N PHE A 12 -12.31 -14.31 5.21
CA PHE A 12 -12.51 -15.66 4.68
C PHE A 12 -12.72 -16.65 5.83
N THR A 13 -13.94 -17.16 5.93
CA THR A 13 -14.32 -18.16 6.95
C THR A 13 -14.47 -19.51 6.28
N ALA A 14 -13.67 -20.49 6.72
CA ALA A 14 -13.77 -21.86 6.21
C ALA A 14 -15.19 -22.43 6.44
N ASP A 15 -15.61 -23.35 5.57
CA ASP A 15 -16.89 -24.06 5.63
C ASP A 15 -18.17 -23.21 5.48
N LEU A 16 -18.06 -21.89 5.34
CA LEU A 16 -19.22 -21.00 5.18
C LEU A 16 -19.80 -21.05 3.75
N THR A 17 -18.94 -21.06 2.75
CA THR A 17 -19.30 -21.25 1.33
C THR A 17 -18.11 -21.79 0.55
N ARG A 18 -18.41 -22.47 -0.56
CA ARG A 18 -17.40 -23.03 -1.48
C ARG A 18 -16.86 -21.99 -2.45
N LEU A 19 -17.60 -20.93 -2.77
CA LEU A 19 -17.19 -19.91 -3.73
C LEU A 19 -17.13 -18.52 -3.07
N TRP A 20 -15.97 -17.90 -3.19
CA TRP A 20 -15.69 -16.54 -2.75
C TRP A 20 -15.25 -15.69 -3.92
N VAL A 21 -15.60 -14.41 -3.90
CA VAL A 21 -15.13 -13.40 -4.85
C VAL A 21 -14.40 -12.34 -4.07
N ALA A 22 -13.10 -12.16 -4.31
CA ALA A 22 -12.30 -11.11 -3.72
C ALA A 22 -12.15 -9.96 -4.73
N CYS A 23 -12.91 -8.89 -4.54
CA CYS A 23 -12.76 -7.63 -5.26
C CYS A 23 -11.56 -6.88 -4.68
N ASP A 24 -10.44 -6.96 -5.36
CA ASP A 24 -9.14 -6.49 -4.89
C ASP A 24 -8.47 -5.64 -5.99
N PRO A 25 -8.91 -4.38 -6.18
CA PRO A 25 -8.35 -3.49 -7.20
C PRO A 25 -6.88 -3.11 -6.93
N ASP A 26 -6.38 -3.36 -5.71
CA ASP A 26 -5.06 -2.96 -5.23
C ASP A 26 -4.09 -4.15 -5.07
N ASP A 27 -4.49 -5.35 -5.50
CA ASP A 27 -3.73 -6.61 -5.44
C ASP A 27 -3.21 -6.98 -4.02
N VAL A 28 -3.90 -6.57 -2.95
CA VAL A 28 -3.45 -6.81 -1.57
C VAL A 28 -3.48 -8.29 -1.19
N LEU A 29 -4.28 -9.12 -1.86
CA LEU A 29 -4.43 -10.54 -1.56
C LEU A 29 -3.27 -11.38 -2.13
N LEU A 30 -2.55 -10.86 -3.14
CA LEU A 30 -1.56 -11.60 -3.91
C LEU A 30 -0.19 -11.73 -3.22
N ASP A 31 -0.08 -11.31 -1.96
CA ASP A 31 1.09 -11.57 -1.13
C ASP A 31 1.24 -13.09 -0.87
N GLU A 32 2.43 -13.64 -1.13
CA GLU A 32 2.68 -15.08 -1.05
C GLU A 32 2.40 -15.67 0.34
N LYS A 33 2.59 -14.89 1.42
CA LYS A 33 2.28 -15.37 2.77
C LYS A 33 0.77 -15.46 2.99
N LEU A 34 0.00 -14.50 2.46
CA LEU A 34 -1.47 -14.56 2.47
C LEU A 34 -1.97 -15.76 1.67
N LEU A 35 -1.46 -15.97 0.46
CA LEU A 35 -1.82 -17.12 -0.38
C LEU A 35 -1.49 -18.45 0.31
N SER A 36 -0.30 -18.56 0.90
CA SER A 36 0.10 -19.75 1.67
C SER A 36 -0.83 -20.02 2.85
N GLU A 37 -1.27 -18.97 3.54
CA GLU A 37 -2.16 -19.11 4.70
C GLU A 37 -3.61 -19.39 4.30
N LEU A 38 -4.07 -18.87 3.16
CA LEU A 38 -5.36 -19.27 2.59
C LEU A 38 -5.36 -20.75 2.22
N ARG A 39 -4.29 -21.24 1.58
CA ARG A 39 -4.12 -22.67 1.26
C ARG A 39 -4.13 -23.55 2.51
N SER A 40 -3.44 -23.14 3.58
CA SER A 40 -3.44 -23.89 4.86
C SER A 40 -4.83 -23.96 5.50
N ARG A 41 -5.71 -23.00 5.19
CA ARG A 41 -7.12 -22.94 5.63
C ARG A 41 -8.12 -23.59 4.67
N GLY A 42 -7.64 -24.28 3.63
CA GLY A 42 -8.50 -24.98 2.68
C GLY A 42 -9.09 -24.10 1.57
N PHE A 43 -8.49 -22.93 1.33
CA PHE A 43 -8.85 -22.07 0.20
C PHE A 43 -7.81 -22.20 -0.91
N GLU A 44 -8.27 -22.39 -2.14
CA GLU A 44 -7.44 -22.11 -3.32
C GLU A 44 -7.77 -20.72 -3.86
N VAL A 45 -6.78 -20.00 -4.39
CA VAL A 45 -6.98 -18.71 -5.05
C VAL A 45 -6.78 -18.86 -6.55
N MET A 46 -7.75 -18.38 -7.33
CA MET A 46 -7.72 -18.36 -8.78
C MET A 46 -7.88 -16.92 -9.28
N LEU A 47 -7.06 -16.52 -10.25
CA LEU A 47 -7.13 -15.17 -10.83
C LEU A 47 -8.19 -15.12 -11.93
N TYR A 48 -9.00 -14.07 -11.94
CA TYR A 48 -9.91 -13.78 -13.05
C TYR A 48 -9.24 -12.85 -14.07
N GLU A 49 -8.48 -13.42 -15.00
CA GLU A 49 -7.81 -12.68 -16.08
C GLU A 49 -8.48 -12.90 -17.45
N ASP A 50 -8.82 -14.15 -17.77
CA ASP A 50 -9.54 -14.53 -18.97
C ASP A 50 -10.84 -15.25 -18.62
N PRO A 51 -12.02 -14.72 -19.00
CA PRO A 51 -13.31 -15.32 -18.65
C PRO A 51 -13.49 -16.76 -19.13
N PHE A 52 -12.90 -17.13 -20.28
CA PHE A 52 -13.06 -18.46 -20.86
C PHE A 52 -12.16 -19.49 -20.17
N ALA A 53 -10.90 -19.13 -19.92
CA ALA A 53 -9.96 -19.95 -19.18
C ALA A 53 -10.45 -20.18 -17.74
N PHE A 54 -10.90 -19.12 -17.06
CA PHE A 54 -11.56 -19.22 -15.76
C PHE A 54 -12.74 -20.19 -15.82
N ARG A 55 -13.64 -20.04 -16.82
CA ARG A 55 -14.84 -20.87 -16.89
C ARG A 55 -14.50 -22.33 -17.09
N ALA A 56 -13.58 -22.64 -18.00
CA ALA A 56 -13.13 -24.00 -18.25
C ALA A 56 -12.57 -24.64 -16.96
N GLU A 57 -11.67 -23.94 -16.27
CA GLU A 57 -11.03 -24.44 -15.06
C GLU A 57 -12.02 -24.61 -13.90
N TYR A 58 -12.88 -23.61 -13.68
CA TYR A 58 -13.91 -23.63 -12.63
C TYR A 58 -14.90 -24.78 -12.84
N GLU A 59 -15.43 -24.94 -14.05
CA GLU A 59 -16.42 -25.98 -14.37
C GLU A 59 -15.83 -27.38 -14.25
N GLU A 60 -14.64 -27.60 -14.82
CA GLU A 60 -13.99 -28.91 -14.87
C GLU A 60 -13.50 -29.37 -13.50
N ARG A 61 -12.78 -28.49 -12.78
CA ARG A 61 -12.07 -28.88 -11.55
C ARG A 61 -12.90 -28.69 -10.29
N TYR A 62 -13.75 -27.66 -10.23
CA TYR A 62 -14.46 -27.29 -9.00
C TYR A 62 -15.94 -27.64 -9.08
N ARG A 63 -16.69 -27.01 -9.99
CA ARG A 63 -18.15 -27.13 -10.05
C ARG A 63 -18.60 -28.58 -10.26
N ALA A 64 -18.01 -29.29 -11.23
CA ALA A 64 -18.38 -30.67 -11.50
C ALA A 64 -18.20 -31.61 -10.29
N ALA A 65 -17.11 -31.46 -9.54
CA ALA A 65 -16.88 -32.25 -8.33
C ALA A 65 -17.86 -31.85 -7.21
N TRP A 66 -18.06 -30.54 -7.02
CA TRP A 66 -18.97 -30.02 -5.99
C TRP A 66 -20.42 -30.43 -6.20
N ASP A 67 -20.90 -30.44 -7.44
CA ASP A 67 -22.26 -30.86 -7.81
C ASP A 67 -22.47 -32.36 -7.55
N ARG A 68 -21.42 -33.18 -7.65
CA ARG A 68 -21.44 -34.62 -7.28
C ARG A 68 -21.25 -34.87 -5.78
N GLY A 69 -21.00 -33.83 -4.98
CA GLY A 69 -20.69 -33.96 -3.56
C GLY A 69 -19.28 -34.51 -3.28
N GLU A 70 -18.41 -34.54 -4.29
CA GLU A 70 -17.03 -34.98 -4.17
C GLU A 70 -16.12 -33.85 -3.67
N ALA A 71 -14.92 -34.21 -3.21
CA ALA A 71 -13.88 -33.24 -2.91
C ALA A 71 -13.29 -32.70 -4.22
N GLY A 72 -13.36 -31.38 -4.42
CA GLY A 72 -12.60 -30.68 -5.45
C GLY A 72 -11.13 -30.48 -5.05
N PRO A 73 -10.33 -29.74 -5.84
CA PRO A 73 -8.94 -29.41 -5.51
C PRO A 73 -8.77 -28.76 -4.14
N ALA A 74 -9.76 -27.95 -3.74
CA ALA A 74 -9.85 -27.36 -2.41
C ALA A 74 -11.31 -27.35 -1.93
N PRO A 75 -11.54 -27.33 -0.60
CA PRO A 75 -12.87 -27.13 -0.01
C PRO A 75 -13.58 -25.87 -0.51
N SER A 76 -12.83 -24.77 -0.65
CA SER A 76 -13.33 -23.48 -1.12
C SER A 76 -12.39 -22.85 -2.14
N LEU A 77 -12.96 -22.11 -3.10
CA LEU A 77 -12.26 -21.31 -4.10
C LEU A 77 -12.47 -19.82 -3.82
N VAL A 78 -11.40 -19.05 -3.86
CA VAL A 78 -11.41 -17.58 -3.89
C VAL A 78 -11.07 -17.15 -5.30
N LEU A 79 -12.04 -16.59 -5.99
CA LEU A 79 -11.82 -15.90 -7.26
C LEU A 79 -11.32 -14.49 -6.97
N HIS A 80 -10.06 -14.21 -7.31
CA HIS A 80 -9.48 -12.88 -7.24
C HIS A 80 -9.88 -12.08 -8.48
N LEU A 81 -10.45 -10.90 -8.26
CA LEU A 81 -10.85 -9.96 -9.29
C LEU A 81 -10.12 -8.64 -9.04
N ARG A 82 -9.29 -8.22 -10.01
CA ARG A 82 -8.63 -6.90 -10.01
C ARG A 82 -9.61 -5.78 -10.41
N SER A 83 -10.72 -5.69 -9.69
CA SER A 83 -11.73 -4.63 -9.82
C SER A 83 -12.48 -4.49 -8.50
N ALA A 84 -13.00 -3.29 -8.26
CA ALA A 84 -13.93 -3.04 -7.16
C ALA A 84 -15.37 -3.49 -7.50
N ASP A 85 -15.69 -3.71 -8.78
CA ASP A 85 -17.02 -4.04 -9.25
C ASP A 85 -17.16 -5.55 -9.55
N ALA A 86 -17.79 -6.27 -8.63
CA ALA A 86 -18.09 -7.69 -8.81
C ALA A 86 -18.98 -7.97 -10.03
N ASN A 87 -19.76 -6.99 -10.52
CA ASN A 87 -20.67 -7.19 -11.65
C ASN A 87 -19.95 -7.39 -13.00
N GLU A 88 -18.62 -7.22 -13.05
CA GLU A 88 -17.81 -7.63 -14.19
C GLU A 88 -17.76 -9.16 -14.37
N LEU A 89 -18.04 -9.91 -13.30
CA LEU A 89 -18.11 -11.36 -13.34
C LEU A 89 -19.45 -11.86 -13.89
N PRO A 90 -19.49 -13.09 -14.44
CA PRO A 90 -20.74 -13.72 -14.82
C PRO A 90 -21.74 -13.77 -13.66
N TRP A 91 -23.02 -13.53 -13.96
CA TRP A 91 -24.07 -13.40 -12.95
C TRP A 91 -24.13 -14.58 -11.97
N ASP A 92 -23.91 -15.81 -12.44
CA ASP A 92 -23.95 -16.99 -11.58
C ASP A 92 -22.80 -17.02 -10.56
N ILE A 93 -21.62 -16.51 -10.93
CA ILE A 93 -20.48 -16.39 -10.02
C ILE A 93 -20.77 -15.37 -8.91
N VAL A 94 -21.31 -14.20 -9.27
CA VAL A 94 -21.67 -13.16 -8.28
C VAL A 94 -22.83 -13.60 -7.40
N HIS A 95 -23.82 -14.29 -7.98
CA HIS A 95 -25.03 -14.70 -7.28
C HIS A 95 -24.77 -15.83 -6.26
N HIS A 96 -23.93 -16.80 -6.62
CA HIS A 96 -23.60 -17.94 -5.75
C HIS A 96 -22.35 -17.70 -4.89
N GLY A 97 -21.47 -16.82 -5.33
CA GLY A 97 -20.24 -16.47 -4.62
C GLY A 97 -20.48 -15.47 -3.49
N ARG A 98 -19.72 -15.60 -2.40
CA ARG A 98 -19.67 -14.58 -1.35
C ARG A 98 -18.65 -13.52 -1.71
N VAL A 99 -19.11 -12.29 -1.92
CA VAL A 99 -18.26 -11.15 -2.27
C VAL A 99 -17.58 -10.58 -1.03
N VAL A 100 -16.27 -10.44 -1.11
CA VAL A 100 -15.39 -9.75 -0.17
C VAL A 100 -14.72 -8.62 -0.93
N ARG A 101 -14.67 -7.43 -0.33
CA ARG A 101 -14.01 -6.28 -0.90
C ARG A 101 -12.75 -5.98 -0.09
N LEU A 102 -11.64 -5.78 -0.79
CA LEU A 102 -10.29 -5.66 -0.24
C LEU A 102 -9.57 -4.40 -0.76
N SER A 103 -10.30 -3.39 -1.22
CA SER A 103 -9.68 -2.13 -1.62
C SER A 103 -8.96 -1.44 -0.45
N LEU A 104 -7.90 -0.69 -0.75
CA LEU A 104 -7.21 0.10 0.27
C LEU A 104 -8.14 1.13 0.91
N ALA A 105 -9.15 1.63 0.19
CA ALA A 105 -10.17 2.52 0.74
C ALA A 105 -10.99 1.86 1.87
N GLU A 106 -11.30 0.57 1.73
CA GLU A 106 -12.03 -0.19 2.76
C GLU A 106 -11.13 -0.68 3.88
N LEU A 107 -9.87 -0.99 3.58
CA LEU A 107 -8.89 -1.43 4.57
C LEU A 107 -8.35 -0.26 5.41
N PHE A 108 -8.31 0.95 4.86
CA PHE A 108 -7.88 2.18 5.54
C PHE A 108 -9.00 3.26 5.53
N PRO A 109 -10.16 3.00 6.16
CA PRO A 109 -11.34 3.87 6.04
C PRO A 109 -11.17 5.28 6.62
N ARG A 110 -10.12 5.52 7.42
CA ARG A 110 -9.84 6.85 8.02
C ARG A 110 -8.75 7.63 7.29
N LEU A 111 -8.18 7.07 6.23
CA LEU A 111 -7.19 7.75 5.39
C LEU A 111 -7.75 7.95 3.98
N ALA A 112 -7.31 9.01 3.33
CA ALA A 112 -7.65 9.24 1.95
C ALA A 112 -7.00 8.19 1.05
N TYR A 113 -7.83 7.53 0.23
CA TYR A 113 -7.41 6.45 -0.66
C TYR A 113 -6.26 6.86 -1.60
N SER A 114 -6.32 8.06 -2.18
CA SER A 114 -5.26 8.62 -3.03
C SER A 114 -3.91 8.73 -2.35
N ALA A 115 -3.87 8.94 -1.02
CA ALA A 115 -2.62 8.97 -0.27
C ALA A 115 -2.11 7.56 0.03
N VAL A 116 -3.00 6.64 0.43
CA VAL A 116 -2.63 5.25 0.75
C VAL A 116 -2.11 4.51 -0.48
N GLN A 117 -2.68 4.77 -1.66
CA GLN A 117 -2.27 4.16 -2.93
C GLN A 117 -0.82 4.49 -3.31
N GLN A 118 -0.22 5.54 -2.74
CA GLN A 118 1.18 5.92 -2.99
C GLN A 118 2.17 5.21 -2.06
N VAL A 119 1.67 4.39 -1.12
CA VAL A 119 2.50 3.69 -0.14
C VAL A 119 2.88 2.31 -0.69
N GLU A 120 4.14 1.95 -0.56
CA GLU A 120 4.64 0.65 -0.97
C GLU A 120 4.03 -0.49 -0.13
N PRO A 121 3.71 -1.66 -0.73
CA PRO A 121 3.05 -2.75 -0.01
C PRO A 121 3.78 -3.23 1.25
N GLU A 122 5.11 -3.16 1.27
CA GLU A 122 5.94 -3.50 2.43
C GLU A 122 5.65 -2.64 3.67
N HIS A 123 5.07 -1.45 3.49
CA HIS A 123 4.74 -0.52 4.55
C HIS A 123 3.29 -0.64 5.05
N PHE A 124 2.41 -1.38 4.36
CA PHE A 124 1.00 -1.50 4.77
C PHE A 124 0.83 -2.10 6.17
N ALA A 125 1.65 -3.07 6.55
CA ALA A 125 1.56 -3.66 7.89
C ALA A 125 1.82 -2.62 9.00
N GLY A 126 2.84 -1.77 8.81
CA GLY A 126 3.17 -0.71 9.75
C GLY A 126 2.12 0.41 9.75
N LEU A 127 1.70 0.83 8.55
CA LEU A 127 0.65 1.85 8.40
C LEU A 127 -0.67 1.39 9.01
N PHE A 128 -1.05 0.12 8.84
CA PHE A 128 -2.29 -0.43 9.36
C PHE A 128 -2.30 -0.51 10.89
N HIS A 129 -1.16 -0.85 11.49
CA HIS A 129 -0.99 -0.79 12.93
C HIS A 129 -1.22 0.64 13.45
N ALA A 130 -0.50 1.63 12.89
CA ALA A 130 -0.66 3.04 13.28
C ALA A 130 -2.10 3.54 13.06
N HIS A 131 -2.71 3.17 11.94
CA HIS A 131 -4.10 3.49 11.62
C HIS A 131 -5.08 2.94 12.67
N GLN A 132 -4.85 1.75 13.22
CA GLN A 132 -5.69 1.18 14.27
C GLN A 132 -5.48 1.83 15.64
N THR A 133 -4.23 2.15 15.99
CA THR A 133 -3.89 2.62 17.34
C THR A 133 -4.12 4.13 17.53
N GLU A 134 -3.92 4.94 16.48
CA GLU A 134 -3.83 6.39 16.64
C GLU A 134 -4.98 7.17 16.00
N LEU A 135 -5.62 6.61 14.96
CA LEU A 135 -6.72 7.29 14.28
C LEU A 135 -8.07 6.92 14.88
N GLN A 136 -8.74 7.92 15.46
CA GLN A 136 -10.10 7.80 16.00
C GLN A 136 -11.17 8.27 15.00
N SER A 137 -10.82 9.21 14.12
CA SER A 137 -11.72 9.79 13.11
C SER A 137 -11.06 9.79 11.73
N ALA A 138 -11.89 9.94 10.69
CA ALA A 138 -11.39 10.12 9.32
C ALA A 138 -10.56 11.40 9.20
N ARG A 139 -9.54 11.34 8.35
CA ARG A 139 -8.64 12.44 8.02
C ARG A 139 -8.87 12.92 6.60
N GLY A 140 -8.74 14.23 6.40
CA GLY A 140 -8.73 14.80 5.05
C GLY A 140 -7.49 14.37 4.26
N GLU A 141 -7.43 14.76 2.98
CA GLU A 141 -6.31 14.44 2.08
C GLU A 141 -4.94 14.85 2.67
N ASN A 142 -4.79 16.12 3.05
CA ASN A 142 -3.52 16.64 3.58
C ASN A 142 -3.15 16.03 4.94
N GLU A 143 -4.14 15.79 5.79
CA GLU A 143 -3.92 15.14 7.08
C GLU A 143 -3.52 13.67 6.91
N SER A 144 -4.06 12.99 5.90
CA SER A 144 -3.67 11.62 5.56
C SER A 144 -2.22 11.56 5.06
N LYS A 145 -1.81 12.53 4.23
CA LYS A 145 -0.42 12.68 3.79
C LYS A 145 0.53 12.93 4.96
N ASP A 146 0.14 13.84 5.87
CA ASP A 146 0.91 14.12 7.08
C ASP A 146 1.05 12.87 7.96
N PHE A 147 -0.04 12.13 8.16
CA PHE A 147 -0.05 10.90 8.94
C PHE A 147 0.89 9.85 8.34
N ILE A 148 0.83 9.61 7.03
CA ILE A 148 1.68 8.64 6.35
C ILE A 148 3.15 9.08 6.39
N LEU A 149 3.45 10.36 6.15
CA LEU A 149 4.80 10.90 6.26
C LEU A 149 5.42 10.63 7.63
N GLU A 150 4.66 10.82 8.70
CA GLU A 150 5.13 10.63 10.06
C GLU A 150 5.33 9.14 10.41
N HIS A 151 4.40 8.27 10.04
CA HIS A 151 4.38 6.87 10.50
C HIS A 151 5.13 5.90 9.56
N VAL A 152 5.18 6.19 8.26
CA VAL A 152 5.87 5.35 7.27
C VAL A 152 7.27 5.91 7.00
N TYR A 153 7.36 7.18 6.63
CA TYR A 153 8.62 7.79 6.22
C TYR A 153 9.42 8.44 7.37
N GLN A 154 8.84 8.49 8.57
CA GLN A 154 9.41 9.14 9.76
C GLN A 154 9.87 10.58 9.49
N LEU A 155 9.08 11.32 8.72
CA LEU A 155 9.29 12.72 8.40
C LEU A 155 8.09 13.53 8.90
N ALA A 156 8.36 14.57 9.70
CA ALA A 156 7.34 15.52 10.13
C ALA A 156 7.64 16.91 9.57
N PRO A 157 7.20 17.25 8.32
CA PRO A 157 7.53 18.53 7.68
C PRO A 157 7.07 19.75 8.50
N ARG A 158 5.99 19.59 9.27
CA ARG A 158 5.46 20.63 10.17
C ARG A 158 6.41 20.97 11.31
N SER A 159 7.25 20.04 11.75
CA SER A 159 8.23 20.23 12.83
C SER A 159 9.52 20.93 12.37
N ILE A 160 9.78 21.01 11.06
CA ILE A 160 10.96 21.68 10.49
C ILE A 160 10.81 23.21 10.62
N ARG A 161 11.66 23.87 11.40
CA ARG A 161 11.56 25.32 11.66
C ARG A 161 12.66 26.14 10.98
N ASN A 162 13.79 25.52 10.69
CA ASN A 162 14.94 26.19 10.08
C ASN A 162 15.68 25.25 9.12
N PRO A 163 16.66 25.76 8.34
CA PRO A 163 17.42 24.93 7.40
C PRO A 163 18.20 23.78 8.05
N VAL A 164 18.66 23.93 9.29
CA VAL A 164 19.41 22.88 10.01
C VAL A 164 18.48 21.70 10.32
N ASP A 165 17.25 21.97 10.77
CA ASP A 165 16.25 20.93 11.00
C ASP A 165 15.96 20.16 9.70
N PHE A 166 15.80 20.88 8.59
CA PHE A 166 15.53 20.28 7.29
C PHE A 166 16.65 19.33 6.87
N TRP A 167 17.90 19.80 6.87
CA TRP A 167 19.03 18.96 6.46
C TRP A 167 19.21 17.76 7.39
N ARG A 168 18.98 17.93 8.70
CA ARG A 168 19.04 16.83 9.67
C ARG A 168 18.02 15.74 9.33
N GLU A 169 16.75 16.10 9.16
CA GLU A 169 15.69 15.13 8.87
C GLU A 169 15.89 14.48 7.50
N LEU A 170 16.28 15.28 6.50
CA LEU A 170 16.53 14.80 5.15
C LEU A 170 17.68 13.79 5.09
N LEU A 171 18.81 14.09 5.72
CA LEU A 171 19.94 13.17 5.82
C LEU A 171 19.53 11.91 6.58
N ARG A 172 18.87 12.05 7.73
CA ARG A 172 18.40 10.89 8.53
C ARG A 172 17.50 9.97 7.71
N MET A 173 16.58 10.52 6.93
CA MET A 173 15.69 9.75 6.05
C MET A 173 16.48 8.98 4.98
N HIS A 174 17.34 9.66 4.21
CA HIS A 174 18.10 9.05 3.11
C HIS A 174 19.20 8.07 3.58
N PHE A 175 19.79 8.29 4.75
CA PHE A 175 20.74 7.35 5.34
C PHE A 175 20.06 6.13 5.96
N ALA A 176 18.79 6.25 6.35
CA ALA A 176 17.94 5.10 6.66
C ALA A 176 17.40 4.40 5.39
N ASN A 177 17.93 4.74 4.21
CA ASN A 177 17.55 4.20 2.90
C ASN A 177 16.06 4.39 2.57
N ARG A 178 15.47 5.49 3.03
CA ARG A 178 14.11 5.91 2.67
C ARG A 178 14.17 7.08 1.70
N SER A 179 13.25 7.06 0.76
CA SER A 179 12.95 8.14 -0.18
C SER A 179 11.45 8.35 -0.21
N LEU A 180 11.00 9.57 -0.50
CA LEU A 180 9.58 9.83 -0.63
C LEU A 180 9.10 9.56 -2.06
N PRO A 181 7.96 8.89 -2.24
CA PRO A 181 7.21 8.95 -3.49
C PRO A 181 6.86 10.40 -3.86
N PRO A 182 6.71 10.73 -5.15
CA PRO A 182 6.54 12.10 -5.62
C PRO A 182 5.42 12.87 -4.91
N LEU A 183 4.26 12.22 -4.71
CA LEU A 183 3.12 12.84 -4.03
C LEU A 183 3.45 13.30 -2.59
N PHE A 184 4.24 12.51 -1.85
CA PHE A 184 4.63 12.86 -0.47
C PHE A 184 5.75 13.90 -0.46
N ALA A 185 6.67 13.83 -1.44
CA ALA A 185 7.74 14.79 -1.60
C ALA A 185 7.23 16.20 -1.94
N GLU A 186 6.30 16.30 -2.89
CA GLU A 186 5.66 17.57 -3.25
C GLU A 186 4.90 18.17 -2.06
N HIS A 187 4.13 17.36 -1.34
CA HIS A 187 3.40 17.80 -0.15
C HIS A 187 4.33 18.31 0.95
N ALA A 188 5.37 17.54 1.29
CA ALA A 188 6.36 17.93 2.29
C ALA A 188 7.14 19.19 1.87
N ALA A 189 7.53 19.30 0.59
CA ALA A 189 8.19 20.47 0.04
C ALA A 189 7.30 21.72 0.15
N GLY A 190 6.01 21.60 -0.19
CA GLY A 190 5.04 22.69 -0.06
C GLY A 190 4.92 23.20 1.39
N ILE A 191 4.92 22.31 2.38
CA ILE A 191 4.91 22.70 3.81
C ILE A 191 6.20 23.44 4.19
N VAL A 192 7.36 22.94 3.76
CA VAL A 192 8.67 23.56 4.08
C VAL A 192 8.80 24.93 3.42
N GLN A 193 8.44 25.02 2.14
CA GLN A 193 8.53 26.27 1.37
C GLN A 193 7.47 27.29 1.78
N GLY A 194 6.29 26.85 2.22
CA GLY A 194 5.27 27.71 2.80
C GLY A 194 5.74 28.44 4.07
N LYS A 195 6.80 27.96 4.74
CA LYS A 195 7.46 28.64 5.87
C LYS A 195 8.55 29.62 5.43
N GLY A 196 8.73 29.84 4.13
CA GLY A 196 9.78 30.68 3.55
C GLY A 196 11.15 30.02 3.47
N LEU A 197 11.27 28.72 3.78
CA LEU A 197 12.53 27.98 3.68
C LEU A 197 12.78 27.55 2.23
N PHE A 198 14.02 27.69 1.76
CA PHE A 198 14.45 27.16 0.45
C PHE A 198 13.58 27.61 -0.74
N ALA A 199 13.13 28.88 -0.71
CA ALA A 199 12.34 29.46 -1.79
C ALA A 199 13.05 29.34 -3.15
N GLY A 200 12.34 28.81 -4.15
CA GLY A 200 12.87 28.61 -5.51
C GLY A 200 13.83 27.44 -5.67
N LEU A 201 14.11 26.66 -4.61
CA LEU A 201 14.97 25.48 -4.68
C LEU A 201 14.14 24.19 -4.87
N PRO A 202 14.71 23.13 -5.48
CA PRO A 202 13.99 21.91 -5.79
C PRO A 202 13.88 20.96 -4.57
N VAL A 203 13.18 21.40 -3.53
CA VAL A 203 13.05 20.67 -2.25
C VAL A 203 12.44 19.28 -2.44
N ALA A 204 11.41 19.14 -3.29
CA ALA A 204 10.78 17.85 -3.59
C ALA A 204 11.80 16.86 -4.20
N THR A 205 12.60 17.30 -5.16
CA THR A 205 13.66 16.48 -5.78
C THR A 205 14.68 15.97 -4.76
N TRP A 206 15.02 16.79 -3.75
CA TRP A 206 15.92 16.35 -2.67
C TRP A 206 15.27 15.31 -1.76
N LEU A 207 13.96 15.40 -1.52
CA LEU A 207 13.20 14.42 -0.72
C LEU A 207 13.03 13.08 -1.45
N GLU A 208 12.86 13.11 -2.77
CA GLU A 208 12.71 11.92 -3.62
C GLU A 208 14.04 11.19 -3.83
N SER A 209 15.16 11.92 -3.95
CA SER A 209 16.42 11.35 -4.43
C SER A 209 17.62 11.62 -3.53
N LYS A 210 18.15 10.54 -2.94
CA LYS A 210 19.43 10.55 -2.21
C LYS A 210 20.56 11.08 -3.07
N SER A 211 20.61 10.70 -4.35
CA SER A 211 21.65 11.16 -5.28
C SER A 211 21.55 12.66 -5.54
N ALA A 212 20.33 13.20 -5.66
CA ALA A 212 20.15 14.65 -5.79
C ALA A 212 20.61 15.39 -4.52
N LEU A 213 20.29 14.87 -3.33
CA LEU A 213 20.79 15.39 -2.07
C LEU A 213 22.32 15.39 -1.99
N LEU A 214 22.96 14.26 -2.31
CA LEU A 214 24.42 14.13 -2.19
C LEU A 214 25.16 15.10 -3.12
N ARG A 215 24.62 15.40 -4.30
CA ARG A 215 25.15 16.46 -5.18
C ARG A 215 25.13 17.83 -4.51
N VAL A 216 24.05 18.18 -3.81
CA VAL A 216 23.97 19.46 -3.09
C VAL A 216 25.01 19.53 -1.96
N VAL A 217 25.18 18.45 -1.21
CA VAL A 217 26.19 18.36 -0.14
C VAL A 217 27.60 18.49 -0.71
N GLN A 218 27.88 17.79 -1.82
CA GLN A 218 29.17 17.85 -2.50
C GLN A 218 29.47 19.27 -3.03
N ASP A 219 28.51 19.93 -3.66
CA ASP A 219 28.67 21.31 -4.14
C ASP A 219 28.87 22.30 -2.99
N ALA A 220 28.22 22.08 -1.85
CA ALA A 220 28.44 22.88 -0.64
C ALA A 220 29.84 22.66 -0.06
N TRP A 221 30.31 21.41 -0.04
CA TRP A 221 31.65 21.05 0.40
C TRP A 221 32.74 21.70 -0.45
N TYR A 222 32.63 21.65 -1.77
CA TYR A 222 33.59 22.32 -2.66
C TYR A 222 33.61 23.84 -2.47
N ARG A 223 32.44 24.46 -2.27
CA ARG A 223 32.38 25.89 -1.95
C ARG A 223 33.08 26.20 -0.63
N TYR A 224 32.90 25.35 0.39
CA TYR A 224 33.57 25.51 1.67
C TYR A 224 35.09 25.36 1.55
N LEU A 225 35.58 24.34 0.84
CA LEU A 225 37.01 24.14 0.61
C LEU A 225 37.67 25.35 -0.08
N LYS A 226 36.99 25.92 -1.08
CA LYS A 226 37.44 27.16 -1.73
C LYS A 226 37.57 28.33 -0.76
N THR A 227 36.68 28.44 0.24
CA THR A 227 36.83 29.50 1.28
C THR A 227 38.04 29.29 2.19
N LEU A 228 38.59 28.07 2.24
CA LEU A 228 39.80 27.73 2.98
C LEU A 228 41.07 27.77 2.11
N GLY A 229 40.96 28.09 0.81
CA GLY A 229 42.07 28.06 -0.13
C GLY A 229 42.56 26.65 -0.48
N LEU A 230 41.70 25.65 -0.28
CA LEU A 230 41.94 24.25 -0.63
C LEU A 230 41.12 23.97 -1.91
N ASP A 231 41.81 23.67 -3.02
CA ASP A 231 41.20 23.26 -4.29
C ASP A 231 41.13 21.73 -4.42
#